data_AF-A0A9D1B2E2-F1
#
_entry.id   AF-A0A9D1B2E2-F1
#
_cell.length_a   1.000
_cell.length_b   1.000
_cell.length_c   1.000
_cell.angle_alpha   90.00
_cell.angle_beta   90.00
_cell.angle_gamma   90.00
#
_symmetry.space_group_name_H-M   'P 1'
#
loop_
_entity.id
_entity.type
_entity.pdbx_description
1 polymer ?
#
loop_
_entity_poly.entity_id
_entity_poly.type
_entity_poly.pdbx_seq_one_letter_code
_entity_poly.pdbx_strand_id
1 'polypeptide(L)'
;MAKKSEKNMIVGLDIGTSKVVAIVAEIAPGGGIEIIGIGSHPSKGLKKGVVVNIESTVHSIQRAVEEAELMAGCQIHSVYAGIAGSHIRSLNSHGIVAIRDKEVMPGDVERVIDAARAVAIPADQKILHILPQEFVIDDQDGIREPVGMSGVRLEAKVHMVTGA
;
A
#
# COMPACT_ATOMS: atom_id res chain seq x y z
N MET A 1 -30.30 18.87 12.21
CA MET A 1 -29.68 18.26 11.02
C MET A 1 -28.59 17.32 11.50
N ALA A 2 -28.81 16.02 11.39
CA ALA A 2 -27.88 15.02 11.95
C ALA A 2 -26.58 15.01 11.13
N LYS A 3 -25.47 15.14 11.85
CA LYS A 3 -24.10 15.05 11.35
C LYS A 3 -23.96 13.70 10.63
N LYS A 4 -23.79 13.72 9.29
CA LYS A 4 -23.57 12.52 8.47
C LYS A 4 -22.38 11.80 9.09
N SER A 5 -22.59 10.62 9.68
CA SER A 5 -21.48 9.82 10.20
C SER A 5 -20.51 9.63 9.05
N GLU A 6 -19.21 9.84 9.28
CA GLU A 6 -18.20 9.42 8.32
C GLU A 6 -18.42 7.92 8.11
N LYS A 7 -19.08 7.58 6.99
CA LYS A 7 -19.28 6.19 6.61
C LYS A 7 -17.89 5.62 6.44
N ASN A 8 -17.65 4.45 7.02
CA ASN A 8 -16.37 3.76 6.95
C ASN A 8 -16.21 3.21 5.52
N MET A 9 -15.83 4.10 4.60
CA MET A 9 -15.77 3.83 3.17
C MET A 9 -14.33 3.54 2.77
N ILE A 10 -14.17 2.53 1.93
CA ILE A 10 -12.91 2.24 1.24
C ILE A 10 -13.13 2.42 -0.26
N VAL A 11 -12.18 3.09 -0.91
CA VAL A 11 -12.25 3.36 -2.35
C VAL A 11 -11.00 2.79 -3.01
N GLY A 12 -11.19 1.89 -3.96
CA GLY A 12 -10.13 1.38 -4.82
C GLY A 12 -10.15 2.10 -6.17
N LEU A 13 -8.98 2.49 -6.67
CA LEU A 13 -8.79 3.07 -7.99
C LEU A 13 -7.74 2.27 -8.76
N ASP A 14 -8.14 1.62 -9.85
CA ASP A 14 -7.23 0.93 -10.76
C ASP A 14 -7.04 1.74 -12.04
N ILE A 15 -5.81 2.18 -12.30
CA ILE A 15 -5.45 3.00 -13.46
C ILE A 15 -4.79 2.12 -14.51
N GLY A 16 -5.62 1.38 -15.25
CA GLY A 16 -5.17 0.47 -16.29
C GLY A 16 -4.84 1.14 -17.62
N THR A 17 -4.07 0.42 -18.45
CA THR A 17 -3.82 0.79 -19.86
C THR A 17 -5.09 0.67 -20.71
N SER A 18 -5.99 -0.26 -20.39
CA SER A 18 -7.25 -0.46 -21.12
C SER A 18 -8.38 0.42 -20.59
N LYS A 19 -8.53 0.47 -19.26
CA LYS A 19 -9.59 1.21 -18.58
C LYS A 19 -9.12 1.68 -17.21
N VAL A 20 -9.75 2.73 -16.72
CA VAL A 20 -9.70 3.15 -15.32
C VAL A 20 -10.97 2.67 -14.63
N VAL A 21 -10.86 2.15 -13.41
CA VAL A 21 -11.99 1.65 -12.62
C VAL A 21 -11.90 2.20 -11.20
N ALA A 22 -12.99 2.78 -10.69
CA ALA A 22 -13.15 3.17 -9.30
C ALA A 22 -14.25 2.31 -8.66
N ILE A 23 -13.98 1.80 -7.46
CA ILE A 23 -14.94 1.01 -6.66
C ILE A 23 -15.03 1.63 -5.29
N VAL A 24 -16.27 1.91 -4.84
CA VAL A 24 -16.59 2.39 -3.50
C VAL A 24 -17.25 1.26 -2.74
N ALA A 25 -16.72 0.94 -1.56
CA ALA A 25 -17.30 -0.03 -0.66
C ALA A 25 -17.48 0.54 0.75
N GLU A 26 -18.55 0.12 1.42
CA GLU A 26 -18.85 0.43 2.81
C GLU A 26 -18.48 -0.77 3.69
N ILE A 27 -17.77 -0.53 4.78
CA ILE A 27 -17.38 -1.56 5.75
C ILE A 27 -18.44 -1.60 6.84
N ALA A 28 -19.21 -2.69 6.86
CA ALA A 28 -20.22 -2.94 7.88
C ALA A 28 -19.57 -3.16 9.27
N PRO A 29 -20.29 -2.94 10.38
CA PRO A 29 -19.76 -3.13 11.74
C PRO A 29 -19.19 -4.54 12.02
N GLY A 30 -19.65 -5.56 11.29
CA GLY A 30 -19.15 -6.94 11.38
C GLY A 30 -17.94 -7.25 10.46
N GLY A 31 -17.34 -6.24 9.81
CA GLY A 31 -16.23 -6.41 8.88
C GLY A 31 -16.63 -6.83 7.45
N GLY A 32 -17.92 -7.03 7.18
CA GLY A 32 -18.42 -7.27 5.84
C GLY A 32 -18.20 -6.05 4.93
N ILE A 33 -17.83 -6.30 3.68
CA ILE A 33 -17.59 -5.26 2.67
C ILE A 33 -18.72 -5.31 1.65
N GLU A 34 -19.44 -4.18 1.51
CA GLU A 34 -20.52 -4.04 0.53
C GLU A 34 -20.13 -3.01 -0.52
N ILE A 35 -20.20 -3.39 -1.79
CA ILE A 35 -19.92 -2.45 -2.89
C ILE A 35 -21.15 -1.58 -3.10
N ILE A 36 -20.98 -0.27 -2.94
CA ILE A 36 -22.05 0.72 -3.04
C ILE A 36 -21.91 1.62 -4.28
N GLY A 37 -20.76 1.59 -4.97
CA GLY A 37 -20.54 2.33 -6.21
C GLY A 37 -19.44 1.73 -7.06
N ILE A 38 -19.64 1.76 -8.38
CA ILE A 38 -18.66 1.36 -9.38
C ILE A 38 -18.69 2.41 -10.48
N GLY A 39 -17.52 2.83 -10.93
CA GLY A 39 -17.36 3.67 -12.11
C GLY A 39 -16.21 3.21 -12.96
N SER A 40 -16.32 3.34 -14.28
CA SER A 40 -15.28 2.92 -15.19
C SER A 40 -15.24 3.74 -16.47
N HIS A 41 -14.05 3.95 -16.99
CA HIS A 41 -13.88 4.70 -18.24
C HIS A 41 -12.72 4.13 -19.07
N PRO A 42 -12.83 4.06 -20.41
CA PRO A 42 -11.71 3.71 -21.26
C PRO A 42 -10.49 4.61 -21.01
N SER A 43 -9.30 4.00 -20.96
CA SER A 43 -8.05 4.70 -20.74
C SER A 43 -7.41 5.07 -22.09
N LYS A 44 -7.08 6.35 -22.26
CA LYS A 44 -6.42 6.86 -23.48
C LYS A 44 -5.05 7.48 -23.21
N GLY A 45 -4.72 7.73 -21.94
CA GLY A 45 -3.49 8.39 -21.53
C GLY A 45 -2.38 7.46 -21.07
N LEU A 46 -2.64 6.15 -20.96
CA LEU A 46 -1.65 5.15 -20.54
C LEU A 46 -1.26 4.21 -21.68
N LYS A 47 0.01 3.79 -21.67
CA LYS A 47 0.55 2.73 -22.53
C LYS A 47 1.54 1.89 -21.74
N LYS A 48 1.25 0.59 -21.59
CA LYS A 48 2.10 -0.37 -20.84
C LYS A 48 2.43 0.10 -19.41
N GLY A 49 1.45 0.71 -18.73
CA GLY A 49 1.60 1.24 -17.37
C GLY A 49 2.37 2.57 -17.29
N VAL A 50 2.69 3.21 -18.41
CA VAL A 50 3.34 4.54 -18.44
C VAL A 50 2.34 5.58 -18.93
N VAL A 51 2.31 6.73 -18.27
CA VAL A 51 1.50 7.88 -18.71
C VAL A 51 2.16 8.51 -19.94
N VAL A 52 1.47 8.46 -21.07
CA VAL A 52 1.90 9.05 -22.34
C VAL A 52 1.13 10.33 -22.68
N ASN A 53 -0.04 10.54 -22.07
CA ASN A 53 -0.81 11.79 -22.16
C ASN A 53 -1.50 12.06 -20.82
N ILE A 54 -1.02 13.06 -20.09
CA ILE A 54 -1.49 13.37 -18.72
C ILE A 54 -2.94 13.85 -18.71
N GLU A 55 -3.33 14.71 -19.66
CA GLU A 55 -4.70 15.26 -19.72
C GLU A 55 -5.74 14.17 -19.94
N SER A 56 -5.43 13.24 -20.86
CA SER A 56 -6.28 12.08 -21.14
C SER A 56 -6.37 11.13 -19.93
N THR A 57 -5.27 10.94 -19.20
CA THR A 57 -5.25 10.14 -17.96
C THR A 57 -6.11 10.79 -16.88
N VAL A 58 -5.94 12.09 -16.63
CA VAL A 58 -6.75 12.85 -15.65
C VAL A 58 -8.23 12.76 -16.00
N HIS A 59 -8.58 12.95 -17.28
CA HIS A 59 -9.97 12.82 -17.73
C HIS A 59 -10.53 11.41 -17.49
N SER A 60 -9.81 10.35 -17.87
CA SER A 60 -10.25 8.97 -17.64
C SER A 60 -10.46 8.67 -16.14
N ILE A 61 -9.59 9.18 -15.26
CA ILE A 61 -9.74 9.05 -13.81
C ILE A 61 -10.98 9.79 -13.31
N GLN A 62 -11.13 11.06 -13.71
CA GLN A 62 -12.26 11.90 -13.31
C GLN A 62 -13.59 11.23 -13.68
N ARG A 63 -13.73 10.72 -14.91
CA ARG A 63 -14.95 10.06 -15.37
C ARG A 63 -15.28 8.79 -14.57
N ALA A 64 -14.27 7.97 -14.25
CA ALA A 64 -14.47 6.78 -13.44
C ALA A 64 -14.86 7.12 -11.99
N VAL A 65 -14.26 8.16 -11.41
CA VAL A 65 -14.57 8.62 -10.05
C VAL A 65 -15.98 9.23 -9.97
N GLU A 66 -16.34 10.13 -10.89
CA GLU A 66 -17.66 10.77 -10.95
C GLU A 66 -18.81 9.74 -11.05
N GLU A 67 -18.63 8.70 -11.86
CA GLU A 67 -19.62 7.62 -12.01
C GLU A 67 -19.77 6.82 -10.69
N ALA A 68 -18.65 6.51 -10.03
CA ALA A 68 -18.67 5.79 -8.75
C ALA A 68 -19.30 6.63 -7.63
N GLU A 69 -19.00 7.93 -7.56
CA GLU A 69 -19.60 8.89 -6.63
C GLU A 69 -21.11 9.01 -6.83
N LEU A 70 -21.55 9.12 -8.09
CA LEU A 70 -22.97 9.22 -8.43
C LEU A 70 -23.74 7.97 -7.99
N MET A 71 -23.18 6.78 -8.25
CA MET A 71 -23.79 5.51 -7.87
C MET A 71 -23.84 5.33 -6.34
N ALA A 72 -22.76 5.72 -5.64
CA ALA A 72 -22.67 5.60 -4.18
C ALA A 72 -23.38 6.73 -3.41
N GLY A 73 -23.77 7.82 -4.08
CA GLY A 73 -24.35 9.01 -3.43
C GLY A 73 -23.40 9.67 -2.44
N CYS A 74 -22.09 9.65 -2.73
CA CYS A 74 -21.03 10.15 -1.85
C CYS A 74 -20.01 11.02 -2.59
N GLN A 75 -19.05 11.58 -1.84
CA GLN A 75 -17.88 12.25 -2.37
C GLN A 75 -16.63 11.48 -1.95
N ILE A 76 -15.79 11.13 -2.92
CA ILE A 76 -14.53 10.41 -2.73
C ILE A 76 -13.43 11.44 -2.43
N HIS A 77 -12.84 11.34 -1.24
CA HIS A 77 -11.77 12.24 -0.78
C HIS A 77 -10.37 11.58 -0.83
N SER A 78 -10.33 10.25 -0.77
CA SER A 78 -9.11 9.46 -0.74
C SER A 78 -9.34 8.11 -1.40
N VAL A 79 -8.29 7.55 -2.03
CA VAL A 79 -8.34 6.25 -2.70
C VAL A 79 -7.10 5.44 -2.41
N TYR A 80 -7.25 4.12 -2.48
CA TYR A 80 -6.15 3.18 -2.68
C TYR A 80 -5.94 3.02 -4.18
N ALA A 81 -4.86 3.60 -4.70
CA ALA A 81 -4.53 3.52 -6.11
C ALA A 81 -3.63 2.32 -6.42
N GLY A 82 -4.01 1.50 -7.40
CA GLY A 82 -3.15 0.48 -7.96
C GLY A 82 -2.07 1.11 -8.84
N ILE A 83 -0.81 0.71 -8.62
CA ILE A 83 0.33 1.11 -9.46
C ILE A 83 0.90 -0.14 -10.13
N ALA A 84 1.04 -0.09 -11.45
CA ALA A 84 1.58 -1.19 -12.24
C ALA A 84 2.39 -0.66 -13.43
N GLY A 85 3.41 -1.39 -13.85
CA GLY A 85 4.22 -1.06 -15.03
C GLY A 85 5.68 -1.46 -14.88
N SER A 86 6.46 -1.23 -15.93
CA SER A 86 7.90 -1.58 -15.97
C SER A 86 8.79 -0.73 -15.05
N HIS A 87 8.21 0.30 -14.42
CA HIS A 87 8.88 1.19 -13.47
C HIS A 87 8.79 0.70 -12.02
N ILE A 88 8.02 -0.36 -11.76
CA ILE A 88 7.98 -1.02 -10.46
C ILE A 88 9.15 -2.01 -10.36
N ARG A 89 9.88 -1.94 -9.26
CA ARG A 89 10.97 -2.88 -8.95
C ARG A 89 10.78 -3.42 -7.54
N SER A 90 11.43 -4.53 -7.26
CA SER A 90 11.50 -5.03 -5.90
C SER A 90 12.88 -5.60 -5.60
N LEU A 91 13.22 -5.59 -4.32
CA LEU A 91 14.45 -6.16 -3.80
C LEU A 91 14.23 -6.68 -2.39
N ASN A 92 15.05 -7.65 -2.01
CA ASN A 92 15.13 -8.08 -0.62
C ASN A 92 16.18 -7.24 0.11
N SER A 93 15.88 -6.90 1.35
CA SER A 93 16.79 -6.22 2.25
C SER A 93 16.74 -6.87 3.63
N HIS A 94 17.79 -6.69 4.41
CA HIS A 94 17.82 -7.12 5.80
C HIS A 94 18.29 -5.97 6.69
N GLY A 95 17.68 -5.87 7.87
CA GLY A 95 18.06 -4.93 8.92
C GLY A 95 18.43 -5.69 10.16
N ILE A 96 19.37 -5.16 10.95
CA ILE A 96 19.85 -5.77 12.19
C ILE A 96 19.90 -4.70 13.26
N VAL A 97 19.35 -5.01 14.44
CA VAL A 97 19.42 -4.15 15.63
C VAL A 97 19.70 -4.97 16.88
N ALA A 98 20.30 -4.33 17.87
CA ALA A 98 20.42 -4.90 19.21
C ALA A 98 19.09 -4.78 19.98
N ILE A 99 18.75 -5.84 20.72
CA ILE A 99 17.65 -5.88 21.69
C ILE A 99 18.19 -5.32 23.02
N ARG A 100 17.53 -4.31 23.58
CA ARG A 100 18.04 -3.59 24.76
C ARG A 100 17.69 -4.29 26.06
N ASP A 101 16.45 -4.74 26.20
CA ASP A 101 15.90 -5.23 27.46
C ASP A 101 15.83 -6.76 27.54
N LYS A 102 16.68 -7.45 26.75
CA LYS A 102 16.70 -8.91 26.55
C LYS A 102 15.41 -9.54 26.01
N GLU A 103 14.40 -8.73 25.76
CA GLU A 103 13.11 -9.09 25.19
C GLU A 103 12.79 -8.11 24.07
N VAL A 104 12.23 -8.62 22.97
CA VAL A 104 11.86 -7.81 21.82
C VAL A 104 10.63 -6.99 22.14
N MET A 105 10.79 -5.67 22.06
CA MET A 105 9.71 -4.71 22.22
C MET A 105 9.19 -4.23 20.85
N PRO A 106 7.95 -3.69 20.75
CA PRO A 106 7.43 -3.13 19.50
C PRO A 106 8.36 -2.10 18.86
N GLY A 107 9.02 -1.27 19.67
CA GLY A 107 10.01 -0.31 19.19
C GLY A 107 11.27 -0.94 18.59
N ASP A 108 11.62 -2.19 18.96
CA ASP A 108 12.72 -2.92 18.33
C ASP A 108 12.33 -3.38 16.92
N VAL A 109 11.07 -3.78 16.74
CA VAL A 109 10.48 -4.15 15.45
C VAL A 109 10.48 -2.96 14.49
N GLU A 110 10.04 -1.80 14.96
CA GLU A 110 10.10 -0.56 14.17
C GLU A 110 11.53 -0.23 13.75
N ARG A 111 12.48 -0.26 14.69
CA ARG A 111 13.89 0.05 14.42
C ARG A 111 14.53 -0.93 13.43
N VAL A 112 14.23 -2.22 13.53
CA VAL A 112 14.83 -3.22 12.62
C VAL A 112 14.27 -3.10 11.22
N ILE A 113 12.98 -2.77 11.07
CA ILE A 113 12.36 -2.48 9.78
C ILE A 113 12.96 -1.19 9.17
N ASP A 114 13.17 -0.16 9.98
CA ASP A 114 13.83 1.07 9.53
C ASP A 114 15.28 0.83 9.12
N ALA A 115 16.02 -0.02 9.84
CA ALA A 115 17.36 -0.45 9.44
C ALA A 115 17.32 -1.20 8.11
N ALA A 116 16.35 -2.10 7.91
CA ALA A 116 16.16 -2.82 6.66
C ALA A 116 15.77 -1.90 5.49
N ARG A 117 15.19 -0.73 5.79
CA ARG A 117 14.85 0.31 4.82
C ARG A 117 16.06 1.11 4.34
N ALA A 118 17.14 1.18 5.13
CA ALA A 118 18.30 2.05 4.89
C ALA A 118 19.25 1.57 3.77
N VAL A 119 18.70 0.92 2.73
CA VAL A 119 19.45 0.52 1.53
C VAL A 119 19.48 1.64 0.51
N ALA A 120 20.56 1.71 -0.26
CA ALA A 120 20.69 2.65 -1.36
C ALA A 120 19.69 2.30 -2.47
N ILE A 121 18.61 3.07 -2.55
CA ILE A 121 17.69 3.06 -3.69
C ILE A 121 18.12 4.13 -4.71
N PRO A 122 17.96 3.89 -6.02
CA PRO A 122 18.19 4.92 -7.03
C PRO A 122 17.40 6.20 -6.71
N ALA A 123 18.00 7.37 -6.98
CA ALA A 123 17.41 8.66 -6.62
C ALA A 123 16.10 8.98 -7.37
N ASP A 124 15.88 8.30 -8.50
CA ASP A 124 14.67 8.36 -9.31
C ASP A 124 13.59 7.37 -8.84
N GLN A 125 13.80 6.64 -7.73
CA GLN A 125 12.84 5.70 -7.19
C GLN A 125 12.40 6.06 -5.77
N LYS A 126 11.16 5.68 -5.44
CA LYS A 126 10.57 5.78 -4.11
C LYS A 126 10.12 4.43 -3.62
N ILE A 127 10.22 4.22 -2.31
CA ILE A 127 9.69 3.03 -1.63
C ILE A 127 8.17 3.14 -1.56
N LEU A 128 7.48 2.15 -2.13
CA LEU A 128 6.02 2.01 -2.11
C LEU A 128 5.58 1.10 -0.96
N HIS A 129 6.25 -0.05 -0.80
CA HIS A 129 5.96 -1.01 0.27
C HIS A 129 7.22 -1.60 0.88
N ILE A 130 7.11 -1.94 2.16
CA ILE A 130 8.07 -2.75 2.90
C ILE A 130 7.26 -3.87 3.54
N LEU A 131 7.57 -5.10 3.17
CA LEU A 131 6.84 -6.29 3.59
C LEU A 131 7.79 -7.16 4.42
N PRO A 132 7.66 -7.19 5.76
CA PRO A 132 8.40 -8.13 6.59
C PRO A 132 8.06 -9.57 6.17
N GLN A 133 9.08 -10.34 5.82
CA GLN A 133 8.92 -11.75 5.43
C GLN A 133 9.12 -12.65 6.65
N GLU A 134 10.18 -12.39 7.41
CA GLU A 134 10.51 -13.07 8.66
C GLU A 134 11.43 -12.21 9.53
N PHE A 135 11.45 -12.54 10.80
CA PHE A 135 12.39 -12.06 11.78
C PHE A 135 13.33 -13.20 12.20
N VAL A 136 14.52 -12.81 12.65
CA VAL A 136 15.53 -13.73 13.18
C VAL A 136 15.96 -13.21 14.56
N ILE A 137 16.01 -14.09 15.55
CA ILE A 137 16.51 -13.76 16.89
C ILE A 137 17.62 -14.73 17.24
N ASP A 138 18.84 -14.21 17.52
CA ASP A 138 20.01 -15.00 17.89
C ASP A 138 20.21 -16.26 17.00
N ASP A 139 20.17 -16.06 15.68
CA ASP A 139 20.31 -17.08 14.62
C ASP A 139 19.13 -18.07 14.48
N GLN A 140 18.04 -17.89 15.22
CA GLN A 140 16.78 -18.62 15.01
C GLN A 140 15.89 -17.88 14.02
N ASP A 141 15.59 -18.50 12.88
CA ASP A 141 14.77 -17.94 11.78
C ASP A 141 13.31 -18.43 11.80
N GLY A 142 12.51 -18.02 10.79
CA GLY A 142 11.10 -18.42 10.67
C GLY A 142 10.14 -17.70 11.63
N ILE A 143 10.59 -16.65 12.33
CA ILE A 143 9.77 -15.92 13.31
C ILE A 143 8.88 -14.90 12.57
N ARG A 144 7.57 -14.95 12.82
CA ARG A 144 6.62 -13.97 12.26
C ARG A 144 6.31 -12.82 13.21
N GLU A 145 6.13 -13.15 14.48
CA GLU A 145 5.80 -12.20 15.55
C GLU A 145 6.89 -12.28 16.62
N PRO A 146 7.91 -11.41 16.57
CA PRO A 146 9.06 -11.50 17.45
C PRO A 146 8.82 -10.84 18.82
N VAL A 147 7.77 -10.03 18.96
CA VAL A 147 7.46 -9.28 20.20
C VAL A 147 7.24 -10.26 21.35
N GLY A 148 7.92 -10.02 22.47
CA GLY A 148 7.88 -10.87 23.66
C GLY A 148 8.88 -12.03 23.66
N MET A 149 9.60 -12.25 22.55
CA MET A 149 10.67 -13.24 22.50
C MET A 149 11.96 -12.67 23.10
N SER A 150 12.72 -13.51 23.79
CA SER A 150 14.01 -13.11 24.38
C SER A 150 15.17 -13.26 23.40
N GLY A 151 16.12 -12.33 23.44
CA GLY A 151 17.35 -12.43 22.69
C GLY A 151 18.25 -11.21 22.82
N VAL A 152 19.36 -11.20 22.09
CA VAL A 152 20.32 -10.09 22.06
C VAL A 152 20.31 -9.37 20.71
N ARG A 153 20.07 -10.08 19.62
CA ARG A 153 20.05 -9.54 18.25
C ARG A 153 18.72 -9.83 17.58
N LEU A 154 18.10 -8.81 17.00
CA LEU A 154 16.92 -8.92 16.16
C LEU A 154 17.30 -8.56 14.72
N GLU A 155 16.97 -9.43 13.78
CA GLU A 155 17.09 -9.18 12.36
C GLU A 155 15.71 -9.23 11.70
N ALA A 156 15.50 -8.41 10.67
CA ALA A 156 14.31 -8.45 9.84
C ALA A 156 14.71 -8.65 8.40
N LYS A 157 14.14 -9.67 7.75
CA LYS A 157 14.22 -9.85 6.30
C LYS A 157 12.96 -9.26 5.70
N VAL A 158 13.13 -8.26 4.84
CA VAL A 158 12.01 -7.52 4.24
C VAL A 158 12.08 -7.61 2.72
N HIS A 159 10.90 -7.68 2.10
CA HIS A 159 10.74 -7.44 0.67
C HIS A 159 10.32 -5.99 0.45
N MET A 160 11.12 -5.24 -0.29
CA MET A 160 10.86 -3.84 -0.61
C MET A 160 10.35 -3.72 -2.03
N VAL A 161 9.30 -2.93 -2.22
CA VAL A 161 8.77 -2.56 -3.53
C VAL A 161 9.02 -1.07 -3.76
N THR A 162 9.62 -0.73 -4.89
CA THR A 162 9.91 0.64 -5.30
C THR A 162 9.26 0.98 -6.64
N GLY A 163 9.02 2.26 -6.89
CA GLY A 163 8.52 2.79 -8.16
C GLY A 163 9.18 4.11 -8.51
N ALA A 164 9.30 4.40 -9.81
CA ALA A 164 9.78 5.69 -10.32
C ALA A 164 8.68 6.75 -10.40
#